data_AF-A0A925M8U4-F1
#
_entry.id   AF-A0A925M8U4-F1
#
_cell.length_a   1.000
_cell.length_b   1.000
_cell.length_c   1.000
_cell.angle_alpha   90.00
_cell.angle_beta   90.00
_cell.angle_gamma   90.00
#
_symmetry.space_group_name_H-M   'P 1'
#
loop_
_entity.id
_entity.type
_entity.pdbx_description
1 polymer ?
#
loop_
_entity_poly.entity_id
_entity_poly.type
_entity_poly.pdbx_seq_one_letter_code
_entity_poly.pdbx_strand_id
1 'polypeptide(L)'
;PAAASERAVELPGWSGGTVPSSFMFSLFHRWFVDRIRDVTGVRIFNCTEGGAFIEGMDHRPLAEVARMLDGEVDVAGELDVAAMRLEGGRSAKIVEHLTGFVRGLRRSKHLARSARRLIERGNTGDQLAGVERHLAAALQPLTFVSLLAQREVDAAHDVARRPGEETDYLAASASLFDTLIAVIDQLEPTLQAALVKLGARRARGRAA
;
A
#
# COMPACT_ATOMS: atom_id res chain seq x y z
N PRO A 1 -2.11 25.33 -14.20
CA PRO A 1 -1.14 25.92 -13.25
C PRO A 1 -0.07 24.90 -12.89
N ALA A 2 1.19 25.16 -13.22
CA ALA A 2 2.30 24.33 -12.75
C ALA A 2 2.37 24.42 -11.21
N ALA A 3 2.50 23.28 -10.53
CA ALA A 3 2.64 23.26 -9.08
C ALA A 3 3.88 24.09 -8.68
N ALA A 4 3.75 24.90 -7.63
CA ALA A 4 4.89 25.63 -7.09
C ALA A 4 5.99 24.62 -6.73
N SER A 5 7.16 24.75 -7.35
CA SER A 5 8.29 23.87 -7.05
C SER A 5 8.64 24.04 -5.58
N GLU A 6 8.51 22.96 -4.81
CA GLU A 6 8.86 22.95 -3.40
C GLU A 6 10.33 23.41 -3.25
N ARG A 7 10.59 24.32 -2.30
CA ARG A 7 11.92 24.91 -2.13
C ARG A 7 12.88 23.81 -1.65
N ALA A 8 13.83 23.43 -2.50
CA ALA A 8 14.81 22.41 -2.17
C ALA A 8 15.68 22.86 -1.00
N VAL A 9 15.89 21.98 -0.03
CA VAL A 9 16.76 22.13 1.13
C VAL A 9 17.91 21.16 1.00
N GLU A 10 19.13 21.62 1.19
CA GLU A 10 20.32 20.76 1.17
C GLU A 10 20.48 20.08 2.54
N LEU A 11 20.57 18.75 2.54
CA LEU A 11 20.90 17.95 3.72
C LEU A 11 22.29 17.33 3.56
N PRO A 12 22.99 17.01 4.67
CA PRO A 12 24.24 16.26 4.60
C PRO A 12 24.02 14.92 3.87
N GLY A 13 24.90 14.57 2.93
CA GLY A 13 24.81 13.33 2.16
C GLY A 13 25.48 12.14 2.85
N TRP A 14 24.91 10.95 2.70
CA TRP A 14 25.43 9.69 3.26
C TRP A 14 26.89 9.42 2.87
N SER A 15 27.24 9.66 1.60
CA SER A 15 28.62 9.50 1.08
C SER A 15 29.51 10.74 1.27
N GLY A 16 29.08 11.71 2.08
CA GLY A 16 29.64 13.06 2.12
C GLY A 16 28.96 14.02 1.13
N GLY A 17 29.30 15.31 1.23
CA GLY A 17 28.65 16.37 0.47
C GLY A 17 27.23 16.67 0.94
N THR A 18 26.37 17.17 0.04
CA THR A 18 24.96 17.42 0.31
C THR A 18 24.05 16.72 -0.69
N VAL A 19 22.82 16.45 -0.27
CA VAL A 19 21.74 15.91 -1.11
C VAL A 19 20.54 16.86 -1.09
N PRO A 20 19.90 17.11 -2.24
CA PRO A 20 18.70 17.93 -2.30
C PRO A 20 17.53 17.16 -1.67
N SER A 21 16.75 17.86 -0.85
CA SER A 21 15.59 17.33 -0.15
C SER A 21 14.43 18.32 -0.20
N SER A 22 13.21 17.85 0.04
CA SER A 22 12.08 18.76 0.28
C SER A 22 12.14 19.36 1.69
N PHE A 23 11.43 20.47 1.89
CA PHE A 23 11.27 21.09 3.20
C PHE A 23 10.66 20.11 4.21
N MET A 24 9.61 19.38 3.81
CA MET A 24 8.97 18.38 4.67
C MET A 24 9.95 17.27 5.10
N PHE A 25 10.76 16.74 4.18
CA PHE A 25 11.76 15.73 4.53
C PHE A 25 12.89 16.27 5.41
N SER A 26 13.23 17.58 5.31
CA SER A 26 14.19 18.22 6.22
C SER A 26 13.70 18.26 7.67
N LEU A 27 12.38 18.40 7.88
CA LEU A 27 11.78 18.35 9.23
C LEU A 27 11.85 16.94 9.80
N PHE A 28 11.54 15.91 8.99
CA PHE A 28 11.69 14.52 9.40
C PHE A 28 13.14 14.15 9.70
N HIS A 29 14.09 14.60 8.88
CA HIS A 29 15.52 14.41 9.10
C HIS A 29 15.94 14.95 10.47
N ARG A 30 15.59 16.19 10.80
CA ARG A 30 15.87 16.79 12.10
C ARG A 30 15.24 15.99 13.25
N TRP A 31 13.98 15.61 13.09
CA TRP A 31 13.27 14.79 14.08
C TRP A 31 13.98 13.45 14.32
N PHE A 32 14.46 12.78 13.27
CA PHE A 32 15.24 11.55 13.41
C PHE A 32 16.52 11.79 14.22
N VAL A 33 17.32 12.79 13.83
CA VAL A 33 18.57 13.15 14.55
C VAL A 33 18.32 13.39 16.03
N ASP A 34 17.27 14.15 16.37
CA ASP A 34 16.92 14.42 17.75
C ASP A 34 16.46 13.13 18.47
N ARG A 35 15.64 12.31 17.83
CA ARG A 35 15.03 11.12 18.46
C ARG A 35 16.02 9.99 18.70
N ILE A 36 17.00 9.80 17.81
CA ILE A 36 18.00 8.72 17.91
C ILE A 36 18.85 8.86 19.16
N ARG A 37 19.09 10.09 19.63
CA ARG A 37 19.84 10.37 20.85
C ARG A 37 19.20 9.75 22.09
N ASP A 38 17.88 9.61 22.10
CA ASP A 38 17.13 9.02 23.21
C ASP A 38 17.04 7.48 23.13
N VAL A 39 17.41 6.88 21.99
CA VAL A 39 17.28 5.44 21.80
C VAL A 39 18.47 4.74 22.45
N THR A 40 18.18 3.85 23.39
CA THR A 40 19.18 3.05 24.10
C THR A 40 18.88 1.56 23.95
N GLY A 41 19.91 0.71 24.07
CA GLY A 41 19.76 -0.75 24.02
C GLY A 41 19.54 -1.36 22.64
N VAL A 42 19.45 -0.55 21.58
CA VAL A 42 19.37 -1.02 20.19
C VAL A 42 20.31 -0.23 19.29
N ARG A 43 20.83 -0.88 18.24
CA ARG A 43 21.64 -0.24 17.20
C ARG A 43 20.76 0.15 16.03
N ILE A 44 20.83 1.41 15.61
CA ILE A 44 20.08 1.93 14.47
C ILE A 44 21.04 2.10 13.30
N PHE A 45 20.68 1.57 12.14
CA PHE A 45 21.48 1.69 10.92
C PHE A 45 20.82 2.66 9.93
N ASN A 46 21.61 3.54 9.33
CA ASN A 46 21.21 4.35 8.19
C ASN A 46 21.63 3.65 6.89
N CYS A 47 20.67 2.96 6.26
CA CYS A 47 20.82 2.27 4.97
C CYS A 47 20.13 3.05 3.85
N THR A 48 20.43 4.35 3.75
CA THR A 48 19.90 5.24 2.70
C THR A 48 21.02 5.60 1.74
N GLU A 49 21.70 4.61 1.18
CA GLU A 49 22.82 4.84 0.25
C GLU A 49 22.41 5.83 -0.86
N GLY A 50 23.14 6.95 -0.99
CA GLY A 50 22.80 8.05 -1.91
C GLY A 50 21.80 9.08 -1.38
N GLY A 51 21.29 8.88 -0.16
CA GLY A 51 20.37 9.76 0.56
C GLY A 51 21.04 10.60 1.64
N ALA A 52 20.24 11.02 2.63
CA ALA A 52 20.68 11.91 3.69
C ALA A 52 21.45 11.16 4.79
N PHE A 53 22.54 11.76 5.24
CA PHE A 53 23.25 11.38 6.44
C PHE A 53 22.43 11.81 7.67
N ILE A 54 21.96 10.85 8.45
CA ILE A 54 21.30 11.05 9.74
C ILE A 54 22.30 10.84 10.88
N GLU A 55 22.63 11.91 11.61
CA GLU A 55 23.52 11.85 12.77
C GLU A 55 22.98 10.91 13.87
N GLY A 56 23.86 10.13 14.48
CA GLY A 56 23.53 9.20 15.56
C GLY A 56 23.23 7.76 15.11
N MET A 57 23.08 7.50 13.81
CA MET A 57 22.96 6.14 13.27
C MET A 57 24.33 5.57 12.85
N ASP A 58 24.42 4.24 12.71
CA ASP A 58 25.53 3.54 12.05
C ASP A 58 25.28 3.52 10.53
N HIS A 59 26.13 4.17 9.74
CA HIS A 59 25.93 4.35 8.30
C HIS A 59 26.56 3.21 7.53
N ARG A 60 25.72 2.35 6.96
CA ARG A 60 26.17 1.18 6.21
C ARG A 60 25.24 0.89 5.04
N PRO A 61 25.75 0.26 3.98
CA PRO A 61 24.89 -0.26 2.95
C PRO A 61 23.89 -1.29 3.49
N LEU A 62 22.65 -1.28 3.00
CA LEU A 62 21.64 -2.27 3.33
C LEU A 62 22.15 -3.69 3.06
N ALA A 63 22.91 -3.88 1.99
CA ALA A 63 23.49 -5.16 1.64
C ALA A 63 24.50 -5.68 2.68
N GLU A 64 25.17 -4.79 3.43
CA GLU A 64 26.03 -5.17 4.54
C GLU A 64 25.22 -5.48 5.79
N VAL A 65 24.26 -4.63 6.14
CA VAL A 65 23.40 -4.84 7.32
C VAL A 65 22.60 -6.13 7.16
N ALA A 66 22.04 -6.39 5.98
CA ALA A 66 21.29 -7.61 5.70
C ALA A 66 22.13 -8.88 5.92
N ARG A 67 23.44 -8.85 5.63
CA ARG A 67 24.37 -9.96 5.90
C ARG A 67 24.68 -10.14 7.39
N MET A 68 24.39 -9.15 8.23
CA MET A 68 24.53 -9.24 9.69
C MET A 68 23.27 -9.78 10.37
N LEU A 69 22.15 -9.84 9.63
CA LEU A 69 20.89 -10.36 10.14
C LEU A 69 20.88 -11.88 9.94
N ASP A 70 21.48 -12.59 10.90
CA ASP A 70 21.64 -14.06 10.86
C ASP A 70 20.38 -14.83 11.31
N GLY A 71 19.27 -14.12 11.54
CA GLY A 71 18.02 -14.71 12.02
C GLY A 71 16.92 -14.60 10.98
N GLU A 72 16.40 -15.75 10.55
CA GLU A 72 15.05 -15.76 9.97
C GLU A 72 14.06 -15.34 11.04
N VAL A 73 13.35 -14.24 10.80
CA VAL A 73 12.23 -13.84 11.65
C VAL A 73 11.03 -14.64 11.18
N ASP A 74 10.48 -15.49 12.06
CA ASP A 74 9.17 -16.08 11.84
C ASP A 74 8.09 -15.01 12.01
N VAL A 75 7.93 -14.19 10.99
CA VAL A 75 6.93 -13.11 10.96
C VAL A 75 5.53 -13.70 11.15
N ALA A 76 5.26 -14.89 10.61
CA ALA A 76 3.97 -15.53 10.77
C ALA A 76 3.71 -15.90 12.24
N GLY A 77 4.69 -16.51 12.91
CA GLY A 77 4.63 -16.85 14.33
C GLY A 77 4.49 -15.62 15.23
N GLU A 78 5.28 -14.56 15.00
CA GLU A 78 5.19 -13.31 15.77
C GLU A 78 3.81 -12.64 15.61
N LEU A 79 3.27 -12.63 14.39
CA LEU A 79 1.92 -12.13 14.13
C LEU A 79 0.85 -12.98 14.80
N ASP A 80 1.01 -14.31 14.84
CA ASP A 80 0.10 -15.22 15.53
C ASP A 80 0.10 -14.97 17.05
N VAL A 81 1.28 -14.79 17.66
CA VAL A 81 1.42 -14.44 19.09
C VAL A 81 0.76 -13.10 19.38
N ALA A 82 1.02 -12.07 18.55
CA ALA A 82 0.38 -10.77 18.69
C ALA A 82 -1.14 -10.88 18.55
N ALA A 83 -1.63 -11.71 17.63
CA ALA A 83 -3.06 -11.95 17.45
C ALA A 83 -3.71 -12.67 18.64
N MET A 84 -2.98 -13.53 19.36
CA MET A 84 -3.48 -14.18 20.58
C MET A 84 -3.63 -13.21 21.76
N ARG A 85 -2.88 -12.11 21.77
CA ARG A 85 -2.93 -11.08 22.82
C ARG A 85 -4.02 -10.03 22.60
N LEU A 86 -4.82 -10.14 21.54
CA LEU A 86 -5.90 -9.21 21.26
C LEU A 86 -7.06 -9.39 22.24
N GLU A 87 -7.38 -8.32 22.98
CA GLU A 87 -8.56 -8.26 23.85
C GLU A 87 -9.87 -8.49 23.07
N GLY A 88 -10.87 -9.11 23.72
CA GLY A 88 -12.09 -9.61 23.07
C GLY A 88 -12.89 -8.57 22.27
N GLY A 89 -12.88 -7.30 22.67
CA GLY A 89 -13.56 -6.22 21.94
C GLY A 89 -12.89 -5.86 20.60
N ARG A 90 -11.58 -6.07 20.48
CA ARG A 90 -10.81 -5.76 19.26
C ARG A 90 -11.04 -6.80 18.17
N SER A 91 -11.24 -8.06 18.55
CA SER A 91 -11.54 -9.15 17.61
C SER A 91 -12.84 -8.91 16.81
N ALA A 92 -13.90 -8.44 17.48
CA ALA A 92 -15.17 -8.14 16.81
C ALA A 92 -15.02 -7.03 15.75
N LYS A 93 -14.27 -5.96 16.07
CA LYS A 93 -13.97 -4.88 15.13
C LYS A 93 -13.14 -5.36 13.94
N ILE A 94 -12.16 -6.24 14.17
CA ILE A 94 -11.36 -6.84 13.09
C ILE A 94 -12.25 -7.67 12.16
N VAL A 95 -13.13 -8.51 12.71
CA VAL A 95 -14.07 -9.32 11.90
C VAL A 95 -15.01 -8.44 11.09
N GLU A 96 -15.57 -7.40 11.69
CA GLU A 96 -16.43 -6.44 10.97
C GLU A 96 -15.66 -5.74 9.85
N HIS A 97 -14.45 -5.25 10.13
CA HIS A 97 -13.61 -4.58 9.16
C HIS A 97 -13.23 -5.51 7.99
N LEU A 98 -12.76 -6.72 8.27
CA LEU A 98 -12.44 -7.73 7.25
C LEU A 98 -13.67 -8.14 6.44
N THR A 99 -14.85 -8.23 7.06
CA THR A 99 -16.10 -8.52 6.36
C THR A 99 -16.45 -7.39 5.40
N GLY A 100 -16.30 -6.13 5.83
CA GLY A 100 -16.44 -4.95 4.98
C GLY A 100 -15.47 -5.00 3.80
N PHE A 101 -14.21 -5.36 4.04
CA PHE A 101 -13.18 -5.48 3.01
C PHE A 101 -13.53 -6.55 1.97
N VAL A 102 -13.88 -7.76 2.39
CA VAL A 102 -14.25 -8.84 1.46
C VAL A 102 -15.48 -8.46 0.63
N ARG A 103 -16.48 -7.81 1.23
CA ARG A 103 -17.64 -7.29 0.48
C ARG A 103 -17.23 -6.20 -0.52
N GLY A 104 -16.34 -5.29 -0.11
CA GLY A 104 -15.77 -4.25 -0.97
C GLY A 104 -15.05 -4.86 -2.16
N LEU A 105 -14.14 -5.81 -1.94
CA LEU A 105 -13.41 -6.54 -2.98
C LEU A 105 -14.35 -7.21 -3.99
N ARG A 106 -15.36 -7.95 -3.52
CA ARG A 106 -16.34 -8.58 -4.39
C ARG A 106 -17.11 -7.57 -5.23
N ARG A 107 -17.53 -6.45 -4.62
CA ARG A 107 -18.21 -5.36 -5.32
C ARG A 107 -17.31 -4.74 -6.39
N SER A 108 -16.07 -4.42 -6.05
CA SER A 108 -15.09 -3.86 -6.98
C SER A 108 -14.82 -4.80 -8.15
N LYS A 109 -14.64 -6.10 -7.89
CA LYS A 109 -14.47 -7.12 -8.93
C LYS A 109 -15.68 -7.22 -9.86
N HIS A 110 -16.89 -7.16 -9.32
CA HIS A 110 -18.11 -7.15 -10.13
C HIS A 110 -18.20 -5.91 -11.03
N LEU A 111 -17.85 -4.74 -10.50
CA LEU A 111 -17.85 -3.48 -11.24
C LEU A 111 -16.76 -3.47 -12.32
N ALA A 112 -15.54 -3.91 -12.00
CA ALA A 112 -14.45 -4.06 -12.97
C ALA A 112 -14.83 -5.00 -14.13
N ARG A 113 -15.42 -6.16 -13.83
CA ARG A 113 -15.94 -7.09 -14.86
C ARG A 113 -17.06 -6.48 -15.70
N SER A 114 -17.87 -5.62 -15.10
CA SER A 114 -18.95 -4.93 -15.83
C SER A 114 -18.39 -3.84 -16.74
N ALA A 115 -17.40 -3.07 -16.27
CA ALA A 115 -16.68 -2.09 -17.08
C ALA A 115 -15.97 -2.74 -18.27
N ARG A 116 -15.28 -3.87 -18.05
CA ARG A 116 -14.65 -4.64 -19.13
C ARG A 116 -15.63 -5.07 -20.22
N ARG A 117 -16.78 -5.61 -19.82
CA ARG A 117 -17.84 -6.01 -20.76
C ARG A 117 -18.45 -4.82 -21.51
N LEU A 118 -18.51 -3.63 -20.90
CA LEU A 118 -18.99 -2.43 -21.58
C LEU A 118 -17.99 -1.97 -22.65
N ILE A 119 -16.69 -1.98 -22.32
CA ILE A 119 -15.61 -1.66 -23.28
C ILE A 119 -15.63 -2.64 -24.45
N GLU A 120 -15.71 -3.95 -24.20
CA GLU A 120 -15.75 -4.98 -25.25
C GLU A 120 -16.94 -4.85 -26.19
N ARG A 121 -18.05 -4.29 -25.70
CA ARG A 121 -19.28 -4.06 -26.48
C ARG A 121 -19.32 -2.71 -27.18
N GLY A 122 -18.30 -1.86 -27.00
CA GLY A 122 -18.29 -0.48 -27.49
C GLY A 122 -19.27 0.45 -26.79
N ASN A 123 -19.78 0.07 -25.60
CA ASN A 123 -20.73 0.87 -24.82
C ASN A 123 -19.98 1.80 -23.84
N THR A 124 -19.24 2.77 -24.38
CA THR A 124 -18.23 3.56 -23.65
C THR A 124 -18.70 4.92 -23.15
N GLY A 125 -19.96 5.29 -23.41
CA GLY A 125 -20.57 6.55 -22.95
C GLY A 125 -20.95 6.55 -21.46
N ASP A 126 -22.07 7.19 -21.13
CA ASP A 126 -22.51 7.42 -19.74
C ASP A 126 -22.56 6.17 -18.84
N GLN A 127 -22.80 5.00 -19.44
CA GLN A 127 -22.82 3.74 -18.72
C GLN A 127 -21.44 3.37 -18.16
N LEU A 128 -20.38 3.51 -18.96
CA LEU A 128 -19.01 3.21 -18.51
C LEU A 128 -18.59 4.20 -17.43
N ALA A 129 -18.81 5.50 -17.65
CA ALA A 129 -18.54 6.55 -16.66
C ALA A 129 -19.31 6.33 -15.34
N GLY A 130 -20.53 5.80 -15.40
CA GLY A 130 -21.30 5.39 -14.22
C GLY A 130 -20.63 4.24 -13.45
N VAL A 131 -20.19 3.20 -14.14
CA VAL A 131 -19.51 2.05 -13.53
C VAL A 131 -18.15 2.45 -12.95
N GLU A 132 -17.38 3.28 -13.65
CA GLU A 132 -16.08 3.79 -13.18
C GLU A 132 -16.22 4.60 -11.88
N ARG A 133 -17.22 5.49 -11.79
CA ARG A 133 -17.50 6.22 -10.55
C ARG A 133 -17.85 5.29 -9.39
N HIS A 134 -18.70 4.28 -9.63
CA HIS A 134 -19.03 3.31 -8.60
C HIS A 134 -17.82 2.44 -8.19
N LEU A 135 -16.95 2.12 -9.14
CA LEU A 135 -15.72 1.37 -8.88
C LEU A 135 -14.77 2.20 -8.02
N ALA A 136 -14.52 3.46 -8.38
CA ALA A 136 -13.71 4.38 -7.59
C ALA A 136 -14.23 4.51 -6.14
N ALA A 137 -15.54 4.67 -5.97
CA ALA A 137 -16.17 4.72 -4.65
C ALA A 137 -16.01 3.41 -3.86
N ALA A 138 -16.08 2.25 -4.53
CA ALA A 138 -15.90 0.94 -3.89
C ALA A 138 -14.43 0.66 -3.51
N LEU A 139 -13.47 1.26 -4.24
CA LEU A 139 -12.03 1.13 -3.98
C LEU A 139 -11.52 2.11 -2.91
N GLN A 140 -12.20 3.24 -2.68
CA GLN A 140 -11.79 4.25 -1.70
C GLN A 140 -11.45 3.69 -0.30
N PRO A 141 -12.22 2.77 0.31
CA PRO A 141 -11.88 2.19 1.60
C PRO A 141 -10.82 1.06 1.53
N LEU A 142 -10.40 0.65 0.33
CA LEU A 142 -9.51 -0.49 0.07
C LEU A 142 -8.09 0.00 -0.32
N THR A 143 -7.51 0.88 0.48
CA THR A 143 -6.22 1.55 0.19
C THR A 143 -5.09 0.60 -0.21
N PHE A 144 -5.03 -0.61 0.38
CA PHE A 144 -4.05 -1.64 0.04
C PHE A 144 -4.17 -2.19 -1.39
N VAL A 145 -5.38 -2.21 -1.96
CA VAL A 145 -5.60 -2.64 -3.35
C VAL A 145 -4.97 -1.63 -4.30
N SER A 146 -5.13 -0.34 -4.02
CA SER A 146 -4.49 0.73 -4.78
C SER A 146 -2.95 0.68 -4.68
N LEU A 147 -2.41 0.30 -3.51
CA LEU A 147 -0.95 0.10 -3.35
C LEU A 147 -0.43 -1.08 -4.19
N LEU A 148 -1.17 -2.19 -4.23
CA LEU A 148 -0.77 -3.38 -5.01
C LEU A 148 -0.93 -3.17 -6.52
N ALA A 149 -1.87 -2.32 -6.95
CA ALA A 149 -2.09 -1.97 -8.35
C ALA A 149 -1.40 -0.66 -8.76
N GLN A 150 -0.48 -0.13 -7.93
CA GLN A 150 0.05 1.22 -8.10
C GLN A 150 0.77 1.40 -9.43
N ARG A 151 1.55 0.40 -9.86
CA ARG A 151 2.25 0.42 -11.16
C ARG A 151 1.28 0.60 -12.33
N GLU A 152 0.15 -0.10 -12.30
CA GLU A 152 -0.84 -0.07 -13.38
C GLU A 152 -1.73 1.16 -13.32
N VAL A 153 -2.01 1.69 -12.12
CA VAL A 153 -2.65 3.00 -11.95
C VAL A 153 -1.76 4.10 -12.54
N ASP A 154 -0.46 4.07 -12.27
CA ASP A 154 0.49 5.04 -12.82
C ASP A 154 0.58 4.93 -14.34
N ALA A 155 0.62 3.70 -14.88
CA ALA A 155 0.60 3.47 -16.33
C ALA A 155 -0.69 3.98 -16.99
N ALA A 156 -1.86 3.75 -16.39
CA ALA A 156 -3.13 4.25 -16.89
C ALA A 156 -3.19 5.79 -16.86
N HIS A 157 -2.70 6.42 -15.80
CA HIS A 157 -2.59 7.88 -15.73
C HIS A 157 -1.62 8.46 -16.76
N ASP A 158 -0.52 7.78 -17.06
CA ASP A 158 0.42 8.20 -18.09
C ASP A 158 -0.21 8.16 -19.49
N VAL A 159 -1.03 7.15 -19.80
CA VAL A 159 -1.79 7.09 -21.06
C VAL A 159 -2.82 8.22 -21.12
N ALA A 160 -3.57 8.45 -20.04
CA ALA A 160 -4.58 9.51 -19.99
C ALA A 160 -3.99 10.94 -20.12
N ARG A 161 -2.72 11.14 -19.77
CA ARG A 161 -2.02 12.43 -19.90
C ARG A 161 -1.46 12.68 -21.30
N ARG A 162 -1.34 11.67 -22.15
CA ARG A 162 -0.81 11.82 -23.51
C ARG A 162 -1.93 12.21 -24.48
N PRO A 163 -1.67 13.08 -25.46
CA PRO A 163 -2.58 13.22 -26.60
C PRO A 163 -2.63 11.88 -27.35
N GLY A 164 -3.81 11.26 -27.41
CA GLY A 164 -4.01 9.94 -27.99
C GLY A 164 -5.46 9.74 -28.45
N GLU A 165 -5.71 8.61 -29.10
CA GLU A 165 -7.05 8.27 -29.60
C GLU A 165 -7.91 7.66 -28.48
N GLU A 166 -9.24 7.74 -28.60
CA GLU A 166 -10.18 7.16 -27.62
C GLU A 166 -9.93 5.66 -27.40
N THR A 167 -9.49 4.96 -28.45
CA THR A 167 -9.09 3.54 -28.43
C THR A 167 -7.94 3.26 -27.47
N ASP A 168 -6.95 4.15 -27.37
CA ASP A 168 -5.81 4.01 -26.46
C ASP A 168 -6.24 4.15 -25.00
N TYR A 169 -7.15 5.09 -24.72
CA TYR A 169 -7.73 5.27 -23.39
C TYR A 169 -8.52 4.03 -22.96
N LEU A 170 -9.37 3.50 -23.84
CA LEU A 170 -10.18 2.31 -23.56
C LEU A 170 -9.32 1.06 -23.35
N ALA A 171 -8.23 0.91 -24.10
CA ALA A 171 -7.26 -0.17 -23.90
C ALA A 171 -6.54 -0.06 -22.55
N ALA A 172 -6.16 1.15 -22.13
CA ALA A 172 -5.56 1.39 -20.82
C ALA A 172 -6.54 1.10 -19.67
N SER A 173 -7.78 1.56 -19.76
CA SER A 173 -8.82 1.26 -18.78
C SER A 173 -9.11 -0.24 -18.68
N ALA A 174 -9.15 -0.93 -19.82
CA ALA A 174 -9.29 -2.38 -19.87
C ALA A 174 -8.16 -3.10 -19.11
N SER A 175 -6.91 -2.73 -19.38
CA SER A 175 -5.74 -3.28 -18.69
C SER A 175 -5.77 -3.03 -17.17
N LEU A 176 -6.18 -1.83 -16.77
CA LEU A 176 -6.34 -1.47 -15.36
C LEU A 176 -7.39 -2.35 -14.67
N PHE A 177 -8.54 -2.57 -15.29
CA PHE A 177 -9.58 -3.42 -14.71
C PHE A 177 -9.16 -4.88 -14.62
N ASP A 178 -8.43 -5.41 -15.60
CA ASP A 178 -7.90 -6.79 -15.57
C ASP A 178 -6.89 -6.96 -14.42
N THR A 179 -6.00 -5.99 -14.25
CA THR A 179 -5.06 -5.97 -13.12
C THR A 179 -5.79 -5.94 -11.80
N LEU A 180 -6.80 -5.08 -11.68
CA LEU A 180 -7.60 -4.98 -10.48
C LEU A 180 -8.31 -6.31 -10.15
N ILE A 181 -8.85 -6.99 -11.17
CA ILE A 181 -9.45 -8.32 -10.99
C ILE A 181 -8.41 -9.32 -10.48
N ALA A 182 -7.21 -9.35 -11.07
CA ALA A 182 -6.13 -10.26 -10.67
C ALA A 182 -5.68 -10.02 -9.21
N VAL A 183 -5.49 -8.75 -8.82
CA VAL A 183 -5.15 -8.36 -7.45
C VAL A 183 -6.24 -8.80 -6.48
N ILE A 184 -7.51 -8.60 -6.83
CA ILE A 184 -8.63 -9.04 -5.99
C ILE A 184 -8.68 -10.57 -5.89
N ASP A 185 -8.45 -11.29 -6.99
CA ASP A 185 -8.44 -12.76 -7.02
C ASP A 185 -7.34 -13.37 -6.13
N GLN A 186 -6.22 -12.67 -5.96
CA GLN A 186 -5.16 -13.06 -5.03
C GLN A 186 -5.53 -12.77 -3.55
N LEU A 187 -6.18 -11.64 -3.28
CA LEU A 187 -6.43 -11.17 -1.91
C LEU A 187 -7.69 -11.76 -1.27
N GLU A 188 -8.77 -11.89 -2.04
CA GLU A 188 -10.07 -12.34 -1.53
C GLU A 188 -9.98 -13.70 -0.80
N PRO A 189 -9.32 -14.75 -1.33
CA PRO A 189 -9.25 -16.05 -0.66
C PRO A 189 -8.51 -15.97 0.68
N THR A 190 -7.44 -15.19 0.75
CA THR A 190 -6.62 -15.02 1.96
C THR A 190 -7.42 -14.33 3.07
N LEU A 191 -8.13 -13.26 2.74
CA LEU A 191 -8.98 -12.54 3.69
C LEU A 191 -10.19 -13.37 4.13
N GLN A 192 -10.78 -14.15 3.21
CA GLN A 192 -11.87 -15.07 3.53
C GLN A 192 -11.40 -16.17 4.50
N ALA A 193 -10.21 -16.75 4.28
CA ALA A 193 -9.64 -17.73 5.19
C ALA A 193 -9.36 -17.14 6.58
N ALA A 194 -8.87 -15.90 6.64
CA ALA A 194 -8.67 -15.18 7.91
C ALA A 194 -9.99 -14.96 8.66
N LEU A 195 -11.05 -14.54 7.96
CA LEU A 195 -12.40 -14.38 8.54
C LEU A 195 -12.92 -15.69 9.16
N VAL A 196 -12.76 -16.82 8.46
CA VAL A 196 -13.18 -18.13 8.96
C VAL A 196 -12.42 -18.50 10.23
N LYS A 197 -11.10 -18.32 10.24
CA LYS A 197 -10.24 -18.57 11.42
C LYS A 197 -10.67 -17.72 12.62
N LEU A 198 -10.94 -16.44 12.42
CA LEU A 198 -11.38 -15.53 13.48
C LEU A 198 -12.79 -15.83 13.98
N GLY A 199 -13.72 -16.18 13.08
CA GLY A 199 -15.08 -16.60 13.43
C GLY A 199 -15.11 -17.85 14.32
N ALA A 200 -14.29 -18.85 13.98
CA ALA A 200 -14.15 -20.07 14.78
C ALA A 200 -13.61 -19.81 16.19
N ARG A 201 -12.66 -18.87 16.35
CA ARG A 201 -12.14 -18.44 17.66
C ARG A 201 -13.22 -17.76 18.51
N ARG A 202 -14.07 -16.92 17.92
CA ARG A 202 -15.19 -16.26 18.60
C ARG A 202 -16.28 -17.23 19.07
N ALA A 203 -16.47 -18.36 18.39
CA ALA A 203 -17.39 -19.41 18.83
C ALA A 203 -16.86 -20.14 20.07
N ARG A 204 -15.55 -20.46 20.10
CA ARG A 204 -14.92 -21.15 21.24
C ARG A 204 -14.82 -20.28 22.50
N GLY A 205 -14.45 -19.00 22.36
CA GLY A 205 -14.36 -18.07 23.49
C GLY A 205 -15.70 -17.61 24.08
N ARG A 206 -16.84 -18.01 23.50
CA ARG A 206 -18.19 -17.81 24.07
C ARG A 206 -18.74 -19.05 24.78
N ALA A 207 -18.04 -20.18 24.69
CA ALA A 207 -18.42 -21.45 25.30
C ALA A 207 -17.60 -21.80 26.56
N ALA A 208 -16.67 -20.92 26.94
CA ALA A 208 -15.90 -20.94 28.19
C ALA A 208 -16.31 -19.73 29.04
#